data_AF-D0MHR5-F1
#
_entry.id   AF-D0MHR5-F1
#
_cell.length_a   1.000
_cell.length_b   1.000
_cell.length_c   1.000
_cell.angle_alpha   90.00
_cell.angle_beta   90.00
_cell.angle_gamma   90.00
#
_symmetry.space_group_name_H-M   'P 1'
#
loop_
_entity.id
_entity.type
_entity.pdbx_description
1 polymer ?
#
loop_
_entity_poly.entity_id
_entity_poly.type
_entity_poly.pdbx_seq_one_letter_code
_entity_poly.pdbx_strand_id
1 'polypeptide(L)'
;MPWRSDHSVRLNIKSTTIPYQILEQMRATDALRPDSLISDWDRTVFADLVRLMQRHGGRVVVFNVPLTSWHRLTDRPTPEKMQSFHRWARQHDVLVLDVPTDYPDEAFPDLVHLADACAPDFTRKLAEGYQEAADVARVRSAP
;
A
#
# COMPACT_ATOMS: atom_id res chain seq x y z
N MET A 1 -36.69 0.59 34.79
CA MET A 1 -36.20 -0.44 33.85
C MET A 1 -34.79 -0.09 33.40
N PRO A 2 -33.75 -0.90 33.71
CA PRO A 2 -32.43 -0.68 33.16
C PRO A 2 -32.19 -1.64 31.99
N TRP A 3 -31.93 -1.09 30.80
CA TRP A 3 -31.42 -1.85 29.66
C TRP A 3 -29.93 -2.09 29.87
N ARG A 4 -29.56 -3.34 30.20
CA ARG A 4 -28.20 -3.85 30.05
C ARG A 4 -28.05 -4.32 28.61
N SER A 5 -27.20 -3.68 27.82
CA SER A 5 -26.71 -4.21 26.56
C SER A 5 -25.26 -4.62 26.76
N ASP A 6 -25.09 -5.84 27.26
CA ASP A 6 -23.80 -6.52 27.31
C ASP A 6 -23.58 -7.18 25.94
N HIS A 7 -23.11 -6.39 24.98
CA HIS A 7 -22.71 -6.87 23.65
C HIS A 7 -21.28 -6.44 23.36
N SER A 8 -20.35 -6.74 24.26
CA SER A 8 -18.97 -6.88 23.85
C SER A 8 -18.84 -8.19 23.07
N VAL A 9 -19.04 -8.14 21.75
CA VAL A 9 -18.58 -9.20 20.86
C VAL A 9 -17.05 -9.13 20.86
N ARG A 10 -16.41 -9.80 21.83
CA ARG A 10 -15.00 -10.14 21.74
C ARG A 10 -14.87 -11.18 20.64
N LEU A 11 -14.58 -10.74 19.42
CA LEU A 11 -14.07 -11.61 18.38
C LEU A 11 -12.76 -12.19 18.90
N ASN A 12 -12.81 -13.45 19.33
CA ASN A 12 -11.64 -14.23 19.67
C ASN A 12 -10.94 -14.61 18.35
N ILE A 13 -10.13 -13.70 17.82
CA ILE A 13 -9.33 -13.86 16.59
C ILE A 13 -8.15 -14.79 16.92
N LYS A 14 -8.46 -16.07 17.20
CA LYS A 14 -7.45 -17.14 17.33
C LYS A 14 -7.63 -18.24 16.30
N SER A 15 -8.53 -18.07 15.33
CA SER A 15 -8.75 -19.04 14.28
C SER A 15 -8.44 -18.43 12.92
N THR A 16 -7.21 -18.65 12.45
CA THR A 16 -6.75 -18.36 11.09
C THR A 16 -7.56 -19.08 10.01
N THR A 17 -8.47 -19.99 10.36
CA THR A 17 -9.27 -20.80 9.44
C THR A 17 -10.35 -20.01 8.67
N ILE A 18 -10.94 -18.97 9.29
CA ILE A 18 -12.06 -18.23 8.67
C ILE A 18 -11.59 -17.37 7.47
N PRO A 19 -10.45 -16.64 7.54
CA PRO A 19 -9.90 -15.95 6.38
C PRO A 19 -9.64 -16.87 5.17
N TYR A 20 -9.13 -18.09 5.38
CA TYR A 20 -8.83 -19.02 4.28
C TYR A 20 -10.08 -19.56 3.57
N GLN A 21 -11.16 -19.87 4.29
CA GLN A 21 -12.40 -20.33 3.67
C GLN A 21 -13.08 -19.23 2.84
N ILE A 22 -13.01 -17.97 3.33
CA ILE A 22 -13.47 -16.81 2.57
C ILE A 22 -12.63 -16.62 1.29
N LEU A 23 -11.32 -16.89 1.34
CA LEU A 23 -10.45 -16.81 0.16
C LEU A 23 -10.82 -17.81 -0.94
N GLU A 24 -11.10 -19.07 -0.60
CA GLU A 24 -11.55 -20.07 -1.59
C GLU A 24 -12.87 -19.64 -2.22
N GLN A 25 -13.80 -19.14 -1.41
CA GLN A 25 -15.10 -18.68 -1.88
C GLN A 25 -15.02 -17.42 -2.76
N MET A 26 -14.16 -16.45 -2.41
CA MET A 26 -13.93 -15.24 -3.22
C MET A 26 -13.25 -15.56 -4.54
N ARG A 27 -12.30 -16.52 -4.57
CA ARG A 27 -11.70 -17.03 -5.82
C ARG A 27 -12.74 -17.73 -6.69
N ALA A 28 -13.63 -18.51 -6.10
CA ALA A 28 -14.66 -19.25 -6.83
C ALA A 28 -15.77 -18.37 -7.42
N THR A 29 -15.93 -17.14 -6.93
CA THR A 29 -17.04 -16.25 -7.29
C THR A 29 -16.66 -15.08 -8.20
N ASP A 30 -15.38 -14.97 -8.62
CA ASP A 30 -14.88 -13.83 -9.40
C ASP A 30 -15.20 -12.46 -8.76
N ALA A 31 -15.46 -12.46 -7.44
CA ALA A 31 -15.84 -11.28 -6.67
C ALA A 31 -14.65 -10.32 -6.45
N LEU A 32 -13.44 -10.79 -6.75
CA LEU A 32 -12.20 -10.03 -6.75
C LEU A 32 -12.11 -9.22 -8.05
N ARG A 33 -12.92 -8.18 -8.20
CA ARG A 33 -12.86 -7.30 -9.38
C ARG A 33 -11.61 -6.40 -9.32
N PRO A 34 -10.63 -6.52 -10.23
CA PRO A 34 -9.42 -5.69 -10.19
C PRO A 34 -9.55 -4.33 -10.89
N ASP A 35 -10.69 -4.03 -11.53
CA ASP A 35 -10.64 -3.17 -12.74
C ASP A 35 -11.21 -1.76 -12.61
N SER A 36 -10.89 -1.01 -11.54
CA SER A 36 -11.00 0.45 -11.64
C SER A 36 -9.67 1.01 -12.14
N LEU A 37 -9.42 0.89 -13.46
CA LEU A 37 -8.40 1.68 -14.13
C LEU A 37 -8.70 3.16 -13.87
N ILE A 38 -7.72 3.88 -13.34
CA ILE A 38 -7.82 5.33 -13.17
C ILE A 38 -7.53 5.93 -14.55
N SER A 39 -8.57 6.41 -15.21
CA SER A 39 -8.49 7.00 -16.55
C SER A 39 -7.76 8.35 -16.56
N ASP A 40 -7.79 9.07 -15.44
CA ASP A 40 -7.18 10.38 -15.28
C ASP A 40 -6.69 10.57 -13.83
N TRP A 41 -5.37 10.51 -13.64
CA TRP A 41 -4.75 10.69 -12.34
C TRP A 41 -4.83 12.13 -11.82
N ASP A 42 -4.94 13.15 -12.69
CA ASP A 42 -4.98 14.56 -12.30
C ASP A 42 -6.30 14.96 -11.63
N ARG A 43 -7.32 14.12 -11.75
CA ARG A 43 -8.63 14.26 -11.11
C ARG A 43 -8.76 13.45 -9.83
N THR A 44 -7.66 12.90 -9.32
CA THR A 44 -7.63 12.17 -8.05
C THR A 44 -7.32 13.10 -6.88
N VAL A 45 -7.84 12.76 -5.70
CA VAL A 45 -7.48 13.44 -4.44
C VAL A 45 -5.97 13.36 -4.20
N PHE A 46 -5.33 12.27 -4.62
CA PHE A 46 -3.87 12.12 -4.50
C PHE A 46 -3.12 13.19 -5.32
N ALA A 47 -3.56 13.48 -6.54
CA ALA A 47 -2.97 14.57 -7.34
C ALA A 47 -3.17 15.94 -6.68
N ASP A 48 -4.30 16.20 -6.02
CA ASP A 48 -4.50 17.43 -5.25
C ASP A 48 -3.51 17.56 -4.08
N LEU A 49 -3.25 16.45 -3.37
CA LEU A 49 -2.25 16.42 -2.30
C LEU A 49 -0.84 16.68 -2.83
N VAL A 50 -0.48 16.08 -3.97
CA VAL A 50 0.82 16.31 -4.61
C VAL A 50 1.00 17.78 -4.99
N ARG A 51 0.00 18.37 -5.66
CA ARG A 51 0.00 19.80 -6.02
C ARG A 51 0.08 20.70 -4.80
N LEU A 52 -0.62 20.36 -3.72
CA LEU A 52 -0.58 21.12 -2.47
C LEU A 52 0.85 21.10 -1.88
N MET A 53 1.43 19.92 -1.72
CA MET A 53 2.78 19.77 -1.16
C MET A 53 3.82 20.53 -1.97
N GLN A 54 3.78 20.40 -3.30
CA GLN A 54 4.73 21.04 -4.20
C GLN A 54 4.61 22.56 -4.23
N ARG A 55 3.39 23.11 -4.15
CA ARG A 55 3.18 24.57 -4.04
C ARG A 55 3.84 25.17 -2.79
N HIS A 56 4.07 24.37 -1.75
CA HIS A 56 4.76 24.77 -0.53
C HIS A 56 6.22 24.30 -0.48
N GLY A 57 6.81 23.92 -1.61
CA GLY A 57 8.21 23.48 -1.71
C GLY A 57 8.48 22.06 -1.21
N GLY A 58 7.43 21.30 -0.88
CA GLY A 58 7.53 19.90 -0.51
C GLY A 58 7.78 18.99 -1.71
N ARG A 59 8.45 17.87 -1.45
CA ARG A 59 8.58 16.76 -2.42
C ARG A 59 7.72 15.60 -1.96
N VAL A 60 7.10 14.91 -2.91
CA VAL A 60 6.28 13.73 -2.61
C VAL A 60 7.06 12.49 -2.98
N VAL A 61 7.13 11.57 -2.02
CA VAL A 61 7.72 10.24 -2.17
C VAL A 61 6.63 9.23 -1.87
N VAL A 62 6.50 8.23 -2.72
CA VAL A 62 5.55 7.13 -2.56
C VAL A 62 6.30 5.80 -2.55
N PHE A 63 5.75 4.84 -1.83
CA PHE A 63 6.26 3.48 -1.73
C PHE A 63 5.09 2.52 -1.59
N ASN A 64 5.31 1.26 -1.95
CA ASN A 64 4.31 0.22 -1.70
C ASN A 64 4.36 -0.22 -0.23
N VAL A 65 3.19 -0.36 0.39
CA VAL A 65 3.10 -0.91 1.74
C VAL A 65 3.22 -2.45 1.67
N PRO A 66 3.83 -3.09 2.68
CA PRO A 66 3.76 -4.54 2.83
C PRO A 66 2.31 -5.02 2.92
N LEU A 67 1.99 -6.05 2.13
CA LEU A 67 0.67 -6.64 2.08
C LEU A 67 0.72 -8.11 2.50
N THR A 68 -0.23 -8.51 3.35
CA THR A 68 -0.53 -9.92 3.63
C THR A 68 -0.92 -10.65 2.34
N SER A 69 -0.77 -11.97 2.32
CA SER A 69 -1.21 -12.81 1.21
C SER A 69 -2.70 -12.60 0.87
N TRP A 70 -3.52 -12.29 1.86
CA TRP A 70 -4.93 -11.94 1.70
C TRP A 70 -5.11 -10.66 0.87
N HIS A 71 -4.43 -9.57 1.23
CA HIS A 71 -4.51 -8.31 0.46
C HIS A 71 -3.93 -8.46 -0.95
N ARG A 72 -2.86 -9.25 -1.11
CA ARG A 72 -2.31 -9.56 -2.44
C ARG A 72 -3.29 -10.33 -3.34
N LEU A 73 -4.38 -10.87 -2.81
CA LEU A 73 -5.43 -11.52 -3.60
C LEU A 73 -6.57 -10.57 -3.95
N THR A 74 -6.88 -9.61 -3.07
CA THR A 74 -8.02 -8.69 -3.21
C THR A 74 -7.66 -7.36 -3.83
N ASP A 75 -6.42 -6.90 -3.69
CA ASP A 75 -5.93 -5.62 -4.17
C ASP A 75 -4.70 -5.84 -5.07
N ARG A 76 -4.90 -6.59 -6.16
CA ARG A 76 -3.85 -6.75 -7.17
C ARG A 76 -3.85 -5.54 -8.08
N PRO A 77 -2.86 -4.63 -7.98
CA PRO A 77 -2.71 -3.62 -9.00
C PRO A 77 -2.39 -4.34 -10.33
N THR A 78 -3.15 -4.03 -11.37
CA THR A 78 -2.84 -4.55 -12.70
C THR A 78 -1.54 -3.92 -13.20
N PRO A 79 -0.73 -4.62 -14.01
CA PRO A 79 0.46 -4.05 -14.63
C PRO A 79 0.16 -2.72 -15.35
N GLU A 80 -1.01 -2.61 -15.97
CA GLU A 80 -1.49 -1.41 -16.66
C GLU A 80 -1.73 -0.25 -15.68
N LYS A 81 -2.34 -0.51 -14.52
CA LYS A 81 -2.56 0.49 -13.47
C LYS A 81 -1.24 1.01 -12.91
N MET A 82 -0.27 0.11 -12.68
CA MET A 82 1.07 0.49 -12.20
C MET A 82 1.82 1.31 -13.24
N GLN A 83 1.83 0.89 -14.50
CA GLN A 83 2.48 1.63 -15.59
C GLN A 83 1.86 3.02 -15.78
N SER A 84 0.54 3.12 -15.72
CA SER A 84 -0.18 4.40 -15.76
C SER A 84 0.25 5.31 -14.60
N PHE A 85 0.28 4.78 -13.38
CA PHE A 85 0.74 5.51 -12.20
C PHE A 85 2.19 6.00 -12.32
N HIS A 86 3.12 5.12 -12.71
CA HIS A 86 4.53 5.48 -12.86
C HIS A 86 4.75 6.58 -13.91
N ARG A 87 3.98 6.55 -15.01
CA ARG A 87 4.03 7.61 -16.03
C ARG A 87 3.58 8.95 -15.46
N TRP A 88 2.44 8.96 -14.78
CA TRP A 88 1.92 10.16 -14.12
C TRP A 88 2.90 10.66 -13.05
N ALA A 89 3.39 9.79 -12.16
CA ALA A 89 4.34 10.15 -11.10
C ALA A 89 5.59 10.84 -11.67
N ARG A 90 6.13 10.33 -12.78
CA ARG A 90 7.27 10.95 -13.47
C ARG A 90 6.97 12.35 -14.03
N GLN A 91 5.77 12.56 -14.58
CA GLN A 91 5.36 13.85 -15.12
C GLN A 91 5.16 14.90 -14.01
N HIS A 92 4.86 14.45 -12.79
CA HIS A 92 4.57 15.29 -11.64
C HIS A 92 5.71 15.35 -10.61
N ASP A 93 6.93 14.95 -10.96
CA ASP A 93 8.09 14.94 -10.04
C ASP A 93 7.80 14.23 -8.69
N VAL A 94 7.03 13.13 -8.76
CA VAL A 94 6.76 12.24 -7.63
C VAL A 94 7.76 11.10 -7.67
N LEU A 95 8.53 10.95 -6.58
CA LEU A 95 9.49 9.87 -6.48
C LEU A 95 8.80 8.59 -6.03
N VAL A 96 8.86 7.54 -6.85
CA VAL A 96 8.35 6.21 -6.50
C VAL A 96 9.52 5.34 -6.05
N LEU A 97 9.49 4.89 -4.80
CA LEU A 97 10.49 3.97 -4.25
C LEU A 97 10.07 2.52 -4.52
N ASP A 98 11.03 1.74 -5.01
CA ASP A 98 10.91 0.29 -5.07
C ASP A 98 11.54 -0.30 -3.80
N VAL A 99 10.70 -0.66 -2.84
CA VAL A 99 11.13 -1.09 -1.50
C VAL A 99 10.69 -2.54 -1.34
N PRO A 100 11.60 -3.45 -0.97
CA PRO A 100 11.23 -4.84 -0.71
C PRO A 100 10.16 -4.93 0.38
N THR A 101 9.01 -5.49 0.02
CA THR A 101 7.82 -5.61 0.87
C THR A 101 7.48 -7.06 1.24
N ASP A 102 8.42 -7.98 1.02
CA ASP A 102 8.26 -9.40 1.30
C ASP A 102 8.40 -9.68 2.80
N TYR A 103 7.28 -9.55 3.49
CA TYR A 103 7.10 -10.04 4.85
C TYR A 103 6.17 -11.26 4.83
N PRO A 104 6.46 -12.30 5.63
CA PRO A 104 5.58 -13.44 5.76
C PRO A 104 4.30 -13.03 6.52
N ASP A 105 3.20 -13.77 6.34
CA ASP A 105 1.90 -13.41 6.94
C ASP A 105 1.95 -13.36 8.48
N GLU A 106 2.82 -14.14 9.12
CA GLU A 106 3.03 -14.14 10.57
C GLU A 106 3.60 -12.82 11.10
N ALA A 107 4.18 -11.99 10.23
CA ALA A 107 4.63 -10.65 10.57
C ALA A 107 3.48 -9.63 10.68
N PHE A 108 2.23 -10.04 10.46
CA PHE A 108 1.06 -9.17 10.51
C PHE A 108 0.10 -9.62 11.64
N PRO A 109 -0.05 -8.83 12.73
CA PRO A 109 -1.00 -9.15 13.81
C PRO A 109 -2.47 -9.12 13.36
N ASP A 110 -2.76 -8.43 12.26
CA ASP A 110 -4.06 -8.41 11.60
C ASP A 110 -3.90 -8.47 10.07
N LEU A 111 -4.99 -8.32 9.31
CA LEU A 111 -4.92 -8.45 7.85
C LEU A 111 -4.14 -7.32 7.15
N VAL A 112 -3.97 -6.17 7.79
CA VAL A 112 -3.55 -4.91 7.15
C VAL A 112 -2.18 -4.45 7.67
N HIS A 113 -1.95 -4.54 8.97
CA HIS A 113 -0.83 -3.86 9.62
C HIS A 113 0.35 -4.80 9.80
N LEU A 114 1.53 -4.37 9.37
CA LEU A 114 2.79 -5.00 9.72
C LEU A 114 3.04 -4.83 11.23
N ALA A 115 3.54 -5.86 11.91
CA ALA A 115 3.85 -5.81 13.33
C ALA A 115 4.85 -4.70 13.65
N ASP A 116 4.66 -4.01 14.78
CA ASP A 116 5.58 -2.97 15.27
C ASP A 116 7.02 -3.45 15.40
N ALA A 117 7.22 -4.75 15.72
CA ALA A 117 8.54 -5.37 15.81
C ALA A 117 9.32 -5.34 14.48
N CYS A 118 8.63 -5.26 13.34
CA CYS A 118 9.22 -5.16 12.00
C CYS A 118 9.46 -3.69 11.57
N ALA A 119 8.97 -2.70 12.32
CA ALA A 119 9.13 -1.29 11.96
C ALA A 119 10.60 -0.87 11.78
N PRO A 120 11.57 -1.25 12.64
CA PRO A 120 12.97 -0.88 12.43
C PRO A 120 13.54 -1.39 11.10
N ASP A 121 13.23 -2.64 10.73
CA ASP A 121 13.68 -3.23 9.47
C ASP A 121 13.03 -2.53 8.27
N PHE A 122 11.72 -2.29 8.33
CA PHE A 122 11.00 -1.60 7.26
C PHE A 122 11.47 -0.14 7.08
N THR A 123 11.66 0.59 8.17
CA THR A 123 12.21 1.95 8.14
C THR A 123 13.61 1.99 7.52
N ARG A 124 14.47 1.01 7.85
CA ARG A 124 15.80 0.89 7.24
C ARG A 124 15.70 0.70 5.72
N LYS A 125 14.86 -0.23 5.25
CA LYS A 125 14.63 -0.47 3.81
C LYS A 125 14.08 0.77 3.08
N LEU A 126 13.17 1.51 3.71
CA LEU A 126 12.66 2.78 3.17
C LEU A 126 13.76 3.83 3.03
N ALA A 127 14.63 3.96 4.05
CA ALA A 127 15.72 4.92 4.03
C ALA A 127 16.76 4.58 2.96
N GLU A 128 17.11 3.29 2.82
CA GLU A 128 17.99 2.78 1.76
C GLU A 128 17.42 3.09 0.37
N GLY A 129 16.15 2.72 0.11
CA GLY A 129 15.50 3.01 -1.17
C GLY A 129 15.41 4.51 -1.48
N TYR A 130 15.20 5.35 -0.46
CA TYR A 130 15.22 6.80 -0.65
C TYR A 130 16.61 7.33 -1.02
N GLN A 131 17.67 6.86 -0.36
CA GLN A 131 19.05 7.25 -0.65
C GLN A 131 19.45 6.85 -2.07
N GLU A 132 19.18 5.61 -2.47
CA GLU A 132 19.45 5.11 -3.82
C GLU A 132 18.76 5.96 -4.89
N ALA A 133 17.47 6.25 -4.68
CA ALA A 133 16.69 7.07 -5.60
C ALA A 133 17.17 8.53 -5.67
N ALA A 134 17.56 9.11 -4.53
CA ALA A 134 18.09 10.46 -4.45
C ALA A 134 19.45 10.57 -5.16
N ASP A 135 20.30 9.57 -5.06
CA ASP A 135 21.61 9.55 -5.72
C ASP A 135 21.46 9.41 -7.24
N VAL A 136 20.53 8.57 -7.72
CA VAL A 136 20.20 8.49 -9.15
C VAL A 136 19.70 9.84 -9.70
N ALA A 137 18.86 10.54 -8.94
CA ALA A 137 18.37 11.86 -9.34
C ALA A 137 19.51 12.89 -9.43
N ARG A 138 20.45 12.89 -8.46
CA ARG A 138 21.62 13.77 -8.45
C ARG A 138 22.55 13.52 -9.64
N VAL A 139 22.83 12.25 -9.95
CA VAL A 139 23.69 11.89 -11.10
C VAL A 139 23.07 12.37 -12.42
N ARG A 140 21.75 12.30 -12.57
CA ARG A 140 21.04 12.79 -13.77
C ARG A 140 21.00 14.31 -13.91
N SER A 141 21.20 15.04 -12.83
CA SER A 141 21.21 16.50 -12.80
C SER A 141 22.62 17.10 -12.83
N ALA A 142 23.67 16.28 -12.85
CA ALA A 142 25.04 16.73 -13.02
C ALA A 142 25.29 17.15 -14.49
N PRO A 143 25.95 18.30 -14.73
CA PRO A 143 26.17 18.86 -16.06
C PRO A 143 27.16 18.04 -16.92
#